data_AF-A0A1I3XI11-F1
#
_entry.id   AF-A0A1I3XI11-F1
#
_cell.length_a   1.000
_cell.length_b   1.000
_cell.length_c   1.000
_cell.angle_alpha   90.00
_cell.angle_beta   90.00
_cell.angle_gamma   90.00
#
_symmetry.space_group_name_H-M   'P 1'
#
loop_
_entity.id
_entity.type
_entity.pdbx_description
1 polymer ?
#
loop_
_entity_poly.entity_id
_entity_poly.type
_entity_poly.pdbx_seq_one_letter_code
_entity_poly.pdbx_strand_id
1 'polypeptide(L)'
;MWLGHVIQTLHQNFAGARWRRISRHGLVIRFVDRSVVTCSPETCEVNSENADALMFRDIAIKHGLVRREIIEPAPPTEDTLEIYGP
;
A
#
# COMPACT_ATOMS: atom_id res chain seq x y z
N MET A 1 -11.89 -14.87 -0.69
CA MET A 1 -12.73 -13.66 -0.80
C MET A 1 -11.89 -12.48 -0.29
N TRP A 2 -11.25 -11.69 -1.17
CA TRP A 2 -10.20 -10.72 -0.79
C TRP A 2 -10.64 -9.72 0.29
N LEU A 3 -11.81 -9.09 0.09
CA LEU A 3 -12.38 -8.10 1.02
C LEU A 3 -12.54 -8.66 2.44
N GLY A 4 -12.96 -9.91 2.58
CA GLY A 4 -13.13 -10.57 3.88
C GLY A 4 -11.81 -10.70 4.63
N HIS A 5 -10.72 -11.05 3.94
CA HIS A 5 -9.39 -11.14 4.54
C HIS A 5 -8.88 -9.76 4.96
N VAL A 6 -9.07 -8.72 4.13
CA VAL A 6 -8.68 -7.35 4.49
C VAL A 6 -9.40 -6.86 5.74
N ILE A 7 -10.73 -7.05 5.82
CA ILE A 7 -11.52 -6.66 7.01
C ILE A 7 -11.06 -7.44 8.24
N GLN A 8 -10.79 -8.74 8.11
CA GLN A 8 -10.27 -9.55 9.20
C GLN A 8 -8.92 -9.03 9.71
N THR A 9 -8.00 -8.70 8.80
CA THR A 9 -6.70 -8.11 9.14
C THR A 9 -6.87 -6.77 9.87
N LEU A 10 -7.81 -5.92 9.42
CA LEU A 10 -8.10 -4.66 10.09
C LEU A 10 -8.61 -4.87 11.52
N HIS A 11 -9.56 -5.79 11.72
CA HIS A 11 -10.08 -6.09 13.05
C HIS A 11 -9.02 -6.69 14.00
N GLN A 12 -8.04 -7.43 13.48
CA GLN A 12 -7.01 -8.06 14.29
C GLN A 12 -5.87 -7.12 14.70
N ASN A 13 -5.55 -6.12 13.87
CA ASN A 13 -4.34 -5.31 14.04
C ASN A 13 -4.59 -3.81 14.28
N PHE A 14 -5.72 -3.28 13.82
CA PHE A 14 -5.98 -1.84 13.79
C PHE A 14 -7.32 -1.48 14.45
N ALA A 15 -7.29 -1.35 15.77
CA ALA A 15 -8.45 -0.94 16.54
C ALA A 15 -8.94 0.44 16.11
N GLY A 16 -10.21 0.56 15.72
CA GLY A 16 -10.82 1.83 15.33
C GLY A 16 -10.54 2.29 13.89
N ALA A 17 -9.88 1.47 13.07
CA ALA A 17 -9.78 1.74 11.64
C ALA A 17 -11.17 1.78 10.99
N ARG A 18 -11.42 2.80 10.19
CA ARG A 18 -12.64 2.95 9.40
C ARG A 18 -12.33 2.67 7.95
N TRP A 19 -13.21 1.97 7.25
CA TRP A 19 -13.01 1.69 5.84
C TRP A 19 -14.29 1.92 5.05
N ARG A 20 -14.12 2.22 3.77
CA ARG A 20 -15.21 2.30 2.81
C ARG A 20 -14.79 1.64 1.51
N ARG A 21 -15.73 0.97 0.86
CA ARG A 21 -15.52 0.40 -0.47
C ARG A 21 -15.57 1.52 -1.50
N ILE A 22 -14.60 1.56 -2.42
CA ILE A 22 -14.54 2.55 -3.51
C ILE A 22 -14.70 1.93 -4.90
N SER A 23 -14.49 0.62 -5.04
CA SER A 23 -14.73 -0.11 -6.29
C SER A 23 -15.11 -1.57 -6.02
N ARG A 24 -15.30 -2.38 -7.07
CA ARG A 24 -15.60 -3.82 -6.92
C ARG A 24 -14.54 -4.53 -6.07
N HIS A 25 -13.29 -4.09 -6.15
CA HIS A 25 -12.16 -4.69 -5.45
C HIS A 25 -11.32 -3.67 -4.66
N GLY A 26 -11.75 -2.42 -4.54
CA GLY A 26 -11.00 -1.35 -3.88
C GLY A 26 -11.60 -0.90 -2.55
N LEU A 27 -10.75 -0.61 -1.59
CA LEU A 27 -11.06 -0.07 -0.26
C LEU A 27 -10.23 1.19 -0.01
N VAL A 28 -10.85 2.16 0.65
CA VAL A 28 -10.13 3.23 1.34
C VAL A 28 -10.24 2.99 2.83
N ILE A 29 -9.10 2.99 3.51
CA ILE A 29 -8.97 2.72 4.94
C ILE A 29 -8.40 3.97 5.58
N ARG A 30 -9.03 4.45 6.66
CA ARG A 30 -8.59 5.56 7.49
C ARG A 30 -8.29 5.02 8.87
N PHE A 31 -7.06 5.25 9.33
CA PHE A 31 -6.57 4.81 10.64
C PHE A 31 -6.77 5.89 11.71
N VAL A 32 -6.51 5.53 12.97
CA VAL A 32 -6.68 6.42 14.12
C VAL A 32 -5.64 7.54 14.11
N ASP A 33 -4.42 7.24 13.65
CA ASP A 33 -3.34 8.20 13.42
C ASP A 33 -3.59 9.14 12.21
N ARG A 34 -4.81 9.12 11.65
CA ARG A 34 -5.28 9.88 10.50
C ARG A 34 -4.61 9.53 9.17
N SER A 35 -3.75 8.50 9.14
CA SER A 35 -3.24 7.99 7.87
C SER A 35 -4.35 7.35 7.04
N VAL A 36 -4.12 7.31 5.74
CA VAL A 36 -5.09 6.81 4.77
C VAL A 36 -4.41 5.90 3.76
N VAL A 37 -4.99 4.73 3.55
CA VAL A 37 -4.55 3.75 2.57
C VAL A 37 -5.65 3.49 1.55
N THR A 38 -5.28 3.43 0.27
CA THR A 38 -6.11 2.89 -0.81
C THR A 38 -5.59 1.50 -1.12
N CYS A 39 -6.42 0.48 -1.00
CA CYS A 39 -6.01 -0.92 -1.15
C CYS A 39 -6.92 -1.65 -2.13
N SER A 40 -6.34 -2.43 -3.03
CA SER A 40 -6.98 -3.38 -3.94
C SER A 40 -6.15 -4.69 -3.99
N PRO A 41 -6.63 -5.76 -4.65
CA PRO A 41 -5.82 -6.94 -4.89
C PRO A 41 -4.53 -6.66 -5.67
N GLU A 42 -4.50 -5.60 -6.47
CA GLU A 42 -3.34 -5.21 -7.27
C GLU A 42 -2.40 -4.28 -6.51
N THR A 43 -2.93 -3.27 -5.82
CA THR A 43 -2.09 -2.20 -5.23
C THR A 43 -2.48 -1.86 -3.80
N CYS A 44 -1.53 -1.30 -3.05
CA CYS A 44 -1.78 -0.76 -1.72
C CYS A 44 -1.00 0.54 -1.54
N GLU A 45 -1.67 1.65 -1.82
CA GLU A 45 -1.12 2.99 -1.86
C GLU A 45 -1.32 3.69 -0.51
N VAL A 46 -0.24 4.23 0.03
CA VAL A 46 -0.26 5.05 1.24
C VAL A 46 -0.43 6.51 0.83
N ASN A 47 -1.60 7.10 1.09
CA ASN A 47 -1.90 8.48 0.71
C ASN A 47 -1.40 9.50 1.74
N SER A 48 -1.14 9.06 2.96
CA SER A 48 -0.58 9.86 4.05
C SER A 48 0.25 8.93 4.93
N GLU A 49 1.54 9.21 5.02
CA GLU A 49 2.51 8.37 5.71
C GLU A 49 2.44 8.64 7.22
N ASN A 50 1.87 7.69 7.97
CA ASN A 50 2.10 7.49 9.41
C ASN A 50 2.23 5.98 9.69
N ALA A 51 2.52 5.66 10.94
CA ALA A 51 2.85 4.32 11.40
C ALA A 51 1.80 3.25 11.01
N ASP A 52 0.50 3.54 11.15
CA ASP A 52 -0.54 2.54 10.92
C ASP A 52 -0.68 2.19 9.44
N ALA A 53 -0.60 3.17 8.53
CA ALA A 53 -0.67 2.93 7.10
C ALA A 53 0.51 2.13 6.56
N LEU A 54 1.72 2.43 7.02
CA LEU A 54 2.92 1.68 6.66
C LEU A 54 2.85 0.25 7.20
N MET A 55 2.44 0.09 8.46
CA MET A 55 2.24 -1.22 9.09
C MET A 55 1.18 -2.04 8.34
N PHE A 56 0.07 -1.42 7.94
CA PHE A 56 -0.98 -2.10 7.20
C PHE A 56 -0.47 -2.56 5.83
N ARG A 57 0.26 -1.71 5.10
CA ARG A 57 0.85 -2.07 3.81
C ARG A 57 1.77 -3.28 3.95
N ASP A 58 2.64 -3.28 4.96
CA ASP A 58 3.60 -4.37 5.18
C ASP A 58 2.89 -5.69 5.56
N ILE A 59 1.84 -5.61 6.39
CA ILE A 59 0.96 -6.76 6.70
C ILE A 59 0.25 -7.24 5.42
N ALA A 60 -0.30 -6.33 4.62
CA ALA A 60 -1.02 -6.67 3.41
C ALA A 60 -0.12 -7.39 2.39
N ILE A 61 1.15 -6.97 2.26
CA ILE A 61 2.15 -7.66 1.45
C ILE A 61 2.49 -9.03 2.05
N LYS A 62 2.79 -9.09 3.36
CA LYS A 62 3.17 -10.32 4.06
C LYS A 62 2.10 -11.41 3.97
N HIS A 63 0.83 -11.03 4.06
CA HIS A 63 -0.31 -11.94 4.01
C HIS A 63 -0.83 -12.19 2.58
N GLY A 64 -0.17 -11.66 1.55
CA GLY A 64 -0.57 -11.83 0.16
C GLY A 64 -1.94 -11.21 -0.16
N LEU A 65 -2.34 -10.17 0.60
CA LEU A 65 -3.54 -9.39 0.30
C LEU A 65 -3.33 -8.52 -0.94
N VAL A 66 -2.08 -8.20 -1.28
CA VAL A 66 -1.74 -7.39 -2.45
C VAL A 66 -0.79 -8.19 -3.32
N ARG A 67 -1.09 -8.30 -4.62
CA ARG A 67 -0.15 -8.81 -5.62
C ARG A 67 0.97 -7.79 -5.72
N ARG A 68 2.02 -8.03 -4.97
CA ARG A 68 3.21 -7.21 -4.85
C ARG A 68 3.76 -6.79 -6.23
N GLU A 69 3.30 -5.68 -6.80
CA GLU A 69 4.13 -4.88 -7.69
C GLU A 69 5.00 -4.04 -6.76
N ILE A 70 6.15 -4.60 -6.38
CA ILE A 70 7.26 -3.75 -5.98
C ILE A 70 7.55 -2.93 -7.23
N ILE A 71 7.05 -1.70 -7.30
CA ILE A 71 7.68 -0.70 -8.16
C ILE A 71 9.00 -0.44 -7.45
N GLU A 72 9.99 -1.32 -7.67
CA GLU A 72 11.36 -0.93 -7.42
C GLU A 72 11.55 0.32 -8.28
N PRO A 73 12.01 1.46 -7.71
CA PRO A 73 12.42 2.56 -8.55
C PRO A 73 13.40 1.97 -9.55
N ALA A 74 13.11 2.12 -10.83
CA ALA A 74 14.01 1.66 -11.88
C ALA A 74 15.41 2.14 -11.48
N PRO A 75 16.43 1.25 -11.48
CA PRO A 75 17.79 1.69 -11.19
C PRO A 75 18.06 2.89 -12.09
N PRO A 76 18.68 3.97 -11.58
CA PRO A 76 19.03 5.09 -12.44
C PRO A 76 19.79 4.51 -13.62
N THR A 77 19.19 4.58 -14.81
CA THR A 77 19.84 4.13 -16.04
C THR A 77 21.15 4.89 -16.12
N GLU A 78 22.25 4.16 -16.18
CA GLU A 78 23.64 4.66 -16.23
C GLU A 78 23.94 5.41 -17.55
N ASP A 79 22.93 6.00 -18.18
CA ASP A 79 22.95 6.76 -19.43
C ASP A 79 23.01 8.28 -19.15
N THR A 80 23.78 8.66 -18.15
CA THR A 80 24.24 10.07 -17.99
C THR A 80 25.74 10.11 -17.70
N LEU A 81 26.47 9.20 -18.34
CA LEU A 81 27.91 9.30 -18.53
C LEU A 81 28.19 9.38 -20.04
N GLU A 82 27.61 10.39 -20.72
CA GLU A 82 28.24 10.91 -21.94
C GLU A 82 29.38 11.87 -21.53
N ILE A 83 30.50 11.22 -21.25
CA ILE A 83 31.85 11.51 -21.77
C ILE A 83 32.03 12.89 -22.46
N TYR A 84 32.86 13.72 -21.83
CA TYR A 84 33.84 14.69 -22.37
C TYR A 84 33.60 15.46 -23.70
N GLY A 85 33.83 16.77 -23.63
CA GLY A 85 34.50 17.59 -24.66
C GLY A 85 33.70 18.82 -25.11
N PRO A 86 34.32 19.96 -25.44
CA PRO A 86 35.72 20.16 -25.87
C PRO A 86 36.73 20.53 -24.77
#